data_AF-A0AAU8PSB7-F1
#
_entry.id   AF-A0AAU8PSB7-F1
#
_cell.length_a   1.000
_cell.length_b   1.000
_cell.length_c   1.000
_cell.angle_alpha   90.00
_cell.angle_beta   90.00
_cell.angle_gamma   90.00
#
_symmetry.space_group_name_H-M   'P 1'
#
loop_
_entity.id
_entity.type
_entity.pdbx_description
1 polymer ?
#
loop_
_entity_poly.entity_id
_entity_poly.type
_entity_poly.pdbx_seq_one_letter_code
_entity_poly.pdbx_strand_id
1 'polypeptide(L)'
;MVELKTWGARKVFTYTGSVETGILITYGNNRRIYFSAEDFKKLLQYFKGRAVAIGTSRTNPPKDSVGEWIKNNTSKPAIACYLGPILIKEGYAEK
;
A
#
# COMPACT_ATOMS: atom_id res chain seq x y z
N MET A 1 17.03 -1.97 -1.74
CA MET A 1 15.88 -2.32 -2.62
C MET A 1 15.36 -3.67 -2.17
N VAL A 2 14.05 -3.81 -1.96
CA VAL A 2 13.41 -5.04 -1.49
C VAL A 2 12.41 -5.52 -2.54
N GLU A 3 12.39 -6.81 -2.82
CA GLU A 3 11.42 -7.43 -3.74
C GLU A 3 10.29 -8.10 -2.94
N LEU A 4 9.04 -7.85 -3.35
CA LEU A 4 7.85 -8.46 -2.76
C LEU A 4 6.86 -8.88 -3.84
N LYS A 5 5.98 -9.81 -3.48
CA LYS A 5 4.79 -10.13 -4.27
C LYS A 5 3.64 -9.21 -3.89
N THR A 6 2.88 -8.78 -4.88
CA THR A 6 1.60 -8.06 -4.69
C THR A 6 0.64 -8.84 -3.78
N TRP A 7 -0.36 -8.17 -3.19
CA TRP A 7 -1.35 -8.78 -2.28
C TRP A 7 -2.01 -10.06 -2.83
N GLY A 8 -2.28 -10.11 -4.13
CA GLY A 8 -2.84 -11.31 -4.80
C GLY A 8 -1.80 -12.35 -5.21
N ALA A 9 -0.53 -12.16 -4.86
CA ALA A 9 0.64 -12.98 -5.22
C ALA A 9 0.91 -13.19 -6.73
N ARG A 10 0.20 -12.47 -7.61
CA ARG A 10 0.27 -12.68 -9.08
C ARG A 10 1.45 -12.00 -9.77
N LYS A 11 1.96 -10.91 -9.19
CA LYS A 11 3.06 -10.12 -9.75
C LYS A 11 4.06 -9.75 -8.66
N VAL A 12 5.32 -9.66 -9.05
CA VAL A 12 6.41 -9.11 -8.23
C VAL A 12 6.56 -7.62 -8.47
N PHE A 13 7.06 -6.92 -7.46
CA PHE A 13 7.43 -5.51 -7.51
C PHE A 13 8.62 -5.29 -6.57
N THR A 14 9.33 -4.19 -6.77
CA THR A 14 10.39 -3.78 -5.85
C THR A 14 10.03 -2.46 -5.18
N TYR A 15 10.58 -2.21 -4.00
CA TYR A 15 10.48 -0.90 -3.37
C TYR A 15 11.79 -0.50 -2.69
N THR A 16 11.96 0.80 -2.49
CA THR A 16 13.06 1.40 -1.70
C THR A 16 12.48 2.39 -0.70
N GLY A 17 13.17 2.60 0.42
CA GLY A 17 12.66 3.39 1.54
C GLY A 17 12.00 2.51 2.61
N SER A 18 11.17 3.12 3.44
CA SER A 18 10.47 2.47 4.56
C SER A 18 9.13 3.15 4.82
N VAL A 19 8.25 2.55 5.62
CA VAL A 19 7.00 3.18 6.05
C VAL A 19 7.25 4.50 6.78
N GLU A 20 8.35 4.60 7.54
CA GLU A 20 8.72 5.79 8.31
C GLU A 20 9.28 6.93 7.46
N THR A 21 9.99 6.62 6.38
CA THR A 21 10.62 7.62 5.50
C THR A 21 9.87 7.86 4.18
N GLY A 22 8.86 7.05 3.91
CA GLY A 22 8.20 6.95 2.62
C GLY A 22 8.85 5.87 1.74
N ILE A 23 8.06 5.37 0.80
CA ILE A 23 8.48 4.30 -0.11
C ILE A 23 8.38 4.75 -1.56
N LEU A 24 9.32 4.26 -2.36
CA LEU A 24 9.28 4.32 -3.80
C LEU A 24 9.08 2.91 -4.35
N ILE A 25 7.89 2.63 -4.87
CA ILE A 25 7.52 1.36 -5.47
C ILE A 25 7.88 1.40 -6.95
N THR A 26 8.60 0.39 -7.44
CA THR A 26 8.90 0.18 -8.85
C THR A 26 8.21 -1.10 -9.35
N TYR A 27 7.46 -1.01 -10.45
CA TYR A 27 6.69 -2.14 -10.98
C TYR A 27 6.51 -2.07 -12.50
N GLY A 28 6.20 -3.22 -13.11
CA GLY A 28 5.98 -3.34 -14.55
C GLY A 28 7.19 -2.86 -15.36
N ASN A 29 6.95 -2.06 -16.40
CA ASN A 29 8.01 -1.52 -17.25
C ASN A 29 8.62 -0.24 -16.64
N ASN A 30 9.31 -0.39 -15.50
CA ASN A 30 10.01 0.67 -14.78
C ASN A 30 9.12 1.84 -14.29
N ARG A 31 7.83 1.59 -14.07
CA ARG A 31 6.93 2.59 -13.51
C ARG A 31 7.22 2.77 -12.02
N ARG A 32 7.25 4.01 -11.57
CA ARG A 32 7.56 4.37 -10.19
C ARG A 32 6.41 5.10 -9.54
N ILE A 33 6.09 4.73 -8.31
CA ILE A 33 5.12 5.43 -7.48
C ILE A 33 5.75 5.71 -6.12
N TYR A 34 5.73 6.98 -5.74
CA TYR A 34 6.11 7.41 -4.40
C TYR A 34 4.89 7.50 -3.48
N PHE A 35 5.03 6.97 -2.26
CA PHE A 35 4.07 7.13 -1.17
C PHE A 35 4.80 7.69 0.04
N SER A 36 4.33 8.83 0.53
CA SER A 36 5.04 9.61 1.54
C SER A 36 4.89 9.01 2.95
N ALA A 37 5.84 9.29 3.83
CA ALA A 37 5.75 8.97 5.25
C ALA A 37 4.50 9.61 5.91
N GLU A 38 4.13 10.82 5.48
CA GLU A 38 2.97 11.54 6.01
C GLU A 38 1.66 10.84 5.65
N ASP A 39 1.54 10.33 4.42
CA ASP A 39 0.39 9.55 3.99
C ASP A 39 0.31 8.23 4.77
N PHE A 40 1.45 7.57 5.00
CA PHE A 40 1.52 6.39 5.86
C PHE A 40 1.05 6.69 7.28
N LYS A 41 1.52 7.78 7.88
CA LYS A 41 1.13 8.17 9.24
C LYS A 41 -0.38 8.36 9.34
N LYS A 42 -0.99 9.05 8.37
CA LYS A 42 -2.46 9.23 8.30
C LYS A 42 -3.19 7.90 8.13
N LEU A 43 -2.71 7.05 7.23
CA LEU A 43 -3.29 5.74 6.95
C LEU A 43 -3.24 4.84 8.18
N LEU A 44 -2.07 4.71 8.80
CA LEU A 44 -1.86 3.90 10.00
C LEU A 44 -2.68 4.43 11.18
N GLN A 45 -2.73 5.75 11.37
CA GLN A 45 -3.54 6.36 12.42
C GLN A 45 -5.03 6.09 12.20
N TYR A 46 -5.50 6.13 10.95
CA TYR A 46 -6.90 5.88 10.61
C TYR A 46 -7.32 4.42 10.84
N PHE A 47 -6.44 3.47 10.51
CA PHE A 47 -6.73 2.03 10.61
C PHE A 47 -6.18 1.34 11.86
N LYS A 48 -5.52 2.08 12.77
CA LYS A 48 -4.91 1.50 13.98
C LYS A 48 -5.93 0.70 14.78
N GLY A 49 -5.61 -0.57 15.04
CA GLY A 49 -6.46 -1.49 15.81
C GLY A 49 -7.69 -2.00 15.07
N ARG A 50 -7.77 -1.83 13.74
CA ARG A 50 -8.90 -2.31 12.93
C ARG A 50 -8.45 -3.41 11.98
N ALA A 51 -9.24 -4.48 11.91
CA ALA A 51 -9.15 -5.44 10.81
C ALA A 51 -9.94 -4.89 9.62
N VAL A 52 -9.26 -4.59 8.52
CA VAL A 52 -9.87 -4.01 7.31
C VAL A 52 -9.43 -4.74 6.06
N ALA A 53 -10.29 -4.74 5.04
CA ALA A 53 -9.92 -5.25 3.74
C ALA A 53 -8.84 -4.36 3.10
N ILE A 54 -7.87 -4.96 2.41
CA ILE A 54 -6.91 -4.18 1.60
C ILE A 54 -7.61 -3.47 0.43
N GLY A 55 -8.65 -4.06 -0.15
CA GLY A 55 -9.42 -3.42 -1.22
C GLY A 55 -8.59 -3.13 -2.48
N THR A 56 -7.95 -4.15 -3.07
CA THR A 56 -7.05 -3.99 -4.24
C THR A 56 -7.73 -3.52 -5.53
N SER A 57 -9.05 -3.35 -5.54
CA SER A 57 -9.81 -2.92 -6.71
C SER A 57 -9.55 -1.44 -6.99
N ARG A 58 -9.16 -1.12 -8.23
CA ARG A 58 -8.81 0.25 -8.63
C ARG A 58 -10.03 1.14 -8.84
N THR A 59 -11.16 0.54 -9.24
CA THR A 59 -12.37 1.25 -9.62
C THR A 59 -13.40 1.23 -8.51
N ASN A 60 -13.64 0.03 -7.96
CA ASN A 60 -14.65 -0.22 -6.93
C ASN A 60 -14.02 -0.94 -5.73
N PRO A 61 -13.19 -0.25 -4.92
CA PRO A 61 -12.71 -0.80 -3.66
C PRO A 61 -13.89 -1.02 -2.69
N PRO A 62 -13.87 -2.06 -1.83
CA PRO A 62 -14.84 -2.22 -0.77
C PRO A 62 -14.87 -0.99 0.14
N LYS A 63 -16.04 -0.69 0.70
CA LYS A 63 -16.18 0.37 1.69
C LYS A 63 -15.32 0.08 2.92
N ASP A 64 -14.78 1.12 3.54
CA ASP A 64 -13.90 1.10 4.71
C ASP A 64 -12.60 0.29 4.49
N SER A 65 -12.21 0.08 3.24
CA SER A 65 -10.97 -0.60 2.87
C SER A 65 -9.80 0.36 2.75
N VAL A 66 -8.59 -0.18 2.85
CA VAL A 66 -7.35 0.57 2.58
C VAL A 66 -7.37 1.17 1.17
N GLY A 67 -7.87 0.43 0.18
CA GLY A 67 -8.03 0.91 -1.19
C GLY A 67 -9.00 2.07 -1.35
N GLU A 68 -10.12 2.08 -0.63
CA GLU A 68 -11.05 3.22 -0.63
C GLU A 68 -10.40 4.44 0.00
N TRP A 69 -9.75 4.27 1.16
CA TRP A 69 -9.07 5.37 1.84
C TRP A 69 -7.99 5.99 0.95
N ILE A 70 -7.18 5.18 0.28
CA ILE A 70 -6.16 5.65 -0.67
C ILE A 70 -6.81 6.40 -1.83
N LYS A 71 -7.89 5.86 -2.41
CA LYS A 71 -8.62 6.52 -3.51
C LYS A 71 -9.14 7.91 -3.12
N ASN A 72 -9.60 8.07 -1.89
CA ASN A 72 -10.19 9.33 -1.40
C ASN A 72 -9.16 10.33 -0.87
N ASN A 73 -8.04 9.85 -0.32
CA ASN A 73 -7.05 10.68 0.36
C ASN A 73 -5.76 10.90 -0.44
N THR A 74 -5.54 10.15 -1.53
CA THR A 74 -4.35 10.30 -2.38
C THR A 74 -4.69 10.19 -3.86
N SER A 75 -3.91 10.85 -4.71
CA SER A 75 -4.07 10.82 -6.18
C SER A 75 -3.66 9.48 -6.82
N LYS A 76 -3.49 8.39 -6.03
CA LYS A 76 -2.86 7.13 -6.47
C LYS A 76 -3.67 5.88 -6.10
N PRO A 77 -4.89 5.70 -6.63
CA PRO A 77 -5.83 4.65 -6.20
C PRO A 77 -5.33 3.21 -6.39
N ALA A 78 -4.30 2.99 -7.23
CA ALA A 78 -3.85 1.65 -7.63
C ALA A 78 -2.77 1.02 -6.72
N ILE A 79 -2.41 1.65 -5.59
CA ILE A 79 -1.25 1.20 -4.79
C ILE A 79 -1.57 0.26 -3.64
N ALA A 80 -2.84 0.08 -3.27
CA ALA A 80 -3.24 -0.76 -2.14
C ALA A 80 -2.69 -2.20 -2.23
N CYS A 81 -2.61 -2.73 -3.45
CA CYS A 81 -2.05 -4.07 -3.70
C CYS A 81 -0.55 -4.20 -3.44
N TYR A 82 0.19 -3.09 -3.40
CA TYR A 82 1.60 -3.04 -3.05
C TYR A 82 1.79 -2.71 -1.56
N LEU A 83 0.95 -1.83 -0.99
CA LEU A 83 1.08 -1.42 0.40
C LEU A 83 0.82 -2.57 1.39
N GLY A 84 -0.18 -3.42 1.15
CA GLY A 84 -0.48 -4.54 2.05
C GLY A 84 0.74 -5.42 2.38
N PRO A 85 1.44 -5.97 1.37
CA PRO A 85 2.66 -6.74 1.59
C PRO A 85 3.79 -5.97 2.29
N ILE A 86 3.94 -4.67 1.99
CA ILE A 86 4.99 -3.83 2.61
C ILE A 86 4.68 -3.61 4.09
N LEU A 87 3.43 -3.28 4.43
CA LEU A 87 2.99 -3.08 5.81
C LEU A 87 3.18 -4.34 6.65
N ILE A 88 2.89 -5.53 6.09
CA ILE A 88 3.18 -6.81 6.76
C ILE A 88 4.69 -7.01 6.92
N LYS A 89 5.46 -6.77 5.86
CA LYS A 89 6.92 -6.96 5.88
C LYS A 89 7.62 -6.08 6.92
N GLU A 90 7.12 -4.86 7.11
CA GLU A 90 7.66 -3.88 8.07
C GLU A 90 6.99 -3.94 9.46
N GLY A 91 6.07 -4.89 9.69
CA GLY A 91 5.48 -5.15 11.02
C GLY A 91 4.36 -4.20 11.43
N TYR A 92 3.79 -3.45 10.50
CA TYR A 92 2.67 -2.53 10.75
C TYR A 92 1.29 -3.18 10.56
N ALA A 93 1.25 -4.38 9.98
CA ALA A 93 0.02 -5.14 9.75
C ALA A 93 0.29 -6.65 9.79
N GLU A 94 -0.78 -7.41 9.92
CA GLU A 94 -0.80 -8.88 9.80
C GLU A 94 -1.97 -9.32 8.91
N LYS A 95 -1.95 -10.57 8.44
CA LYS A 95 -2.95 -11.12 7.53
C LYS A 95 -3.78 -12.19 8.22
#